data_AF-A0A2S8GS23-F1
#
_entry.id   AF-A0A2S8GS23-F1
#
_cell.length_a   1.000
_cell.length_b   1.000
_cell.length_c   1.000
_cell.angle_alpha   90.00
_cell.angle_beta   90.00
_cell.angle_gamma   90.00
#
_symmetry.space_group_name_H-M   'P 1'
#
loop_
_entity.id
_entity.type
_entity.pdbx_description
1 polymer ?
#
loop_
_entity_poly.entity_id
_entity_poly.type
_entity_poly.pdbx_seq_one_letter_code
_entity_poly.pdbx_strand_id
1 'polypeptide(L)'
;MNSNLLTAAQMRQRYGDFYAQSDKTPVRRDNVPPALRPLIPYAELWGLSDDLLRDERTMIAPPVAIEDLKAVIVDFDNLLDDWLAGDEADSPYPSPEYIAFSAMRMAADFA
;
A
#
# COMPACT_ATOMS: atom_id res chain seq x y z
N MET A 1 -10.75 -14.72 -2.55
CA MET A 1 -12.07 -14.06 -2.63
C MET A 1 -11.84 -12.82 -3.48
N ASN A 2 -12.76 -12.29 -4.28
CA ASN A 2 -12.44 -11.10 -5.08
C ASN A 2 -12.38 -9.86 -4.16
N SER A 3 -11.19 -9.47 -3.73
CA SER A 3 -10.94 -8.21 -3.07
C SER A 3 -11.35 -7.08 -4.02
N ASN A 4 -12.26 -6.23 -3.56
CA ASN A 4 -12.88 -5.20 -4.38
C ASN A 4 -11.89 -4.04 -4.52
N LEU A 5 -10.88 -4.22 -5.38
CA LEU A 5 -9.80 -3.25 -5.60
C LEU A 5 -10.36 -1.86 -5.84
N LEU A 6 -10.00 -0.93 -4.96
CA LEU A 6 -10.45 0.44 -5.07
C LEU A 6 -9.44 1.27 -5.84
N THR A 7 -9.96 1.99 -6.82
CA THR A 7 -9.25 3.14 -7.39
C THR A 7 -9.15 4.27 -6.36
N ALA A 8 -8.23 5.21 -6.59
CA ALA A 8 -8.11 6.43 -5.77
C ALA A 8 -9.44 7.18 -5.60
N ALA A 9 -10.26 7.26 -6.67
CA ALA A 9 -11.56 7.91 -6.62
C ALA A 9 -12.54 7.16 -5.70
N GLN A 10 -12.55 5.82 -5.76
CA GLN A 10 -13.39 4.99 -4.90
C GLN A 10 -12.91 5.02 -3.44
N MET A 11 -11.59 5.03 -3.19
CA MET A 11 -11.04 5.23 -1.85
C MET A 11 -11.46 6.58 -1.27
N ARG A 12 -11.37 7.66 -2.05
CA ARG A 12 -11.85 8.98 -1.63
C ARG A 12 -13.33 8.96 -1.25
N GLN A 13 -14.16 8.31 -2.06
CA GLN A 13 -15.59 8.21 -1.79
C GLN A 13 -15.89 7.36 -0.54
N ARG A 14 -15.15 6.26 -0.34
CA ARG A 14 -15.41 5.28 0.71
C ARG A 14 -14.84 5.67 2.06
N TYR A 15 -13.65 6.26 2.08
CA TYR A 15 -12.93 6.63 3.31
C TYR A 15 -13.11 8.10 3.68
N GLY A 16 -13.67 8.91 2.76
CA GLY A 16 -13.99 10.31 2.99
C GLY A 16 -12.76 11.14 3.39
N ASP A 17 -12.91 11.86 4.49
CA ASP A 17 -11.91 12.80 5.00
C ASP A 17 -10.56 12.14 5.29
N PHE A 18 -10.55 10.89 5.75
CA PHE A 18 -9.31 10.14 5.97
C PHE A 18 -8.45 10.10 4.71
N TYR A 19 -9.04 9.73 3.56
CA TYR A 19 -8.30 9.70 2.30
C TYR A 19 -7.93 11.10 1.82
N ALA A 20 -8.84 12.06 1.96
CA ALA A 20 -8.65 13.42 1.45
C ALA A 20 -7.55 14.19 2.18
N GLN A 21 -7.41 13.98 3.49
CA GLN A 21 -6.43 14.68 4.34
C GLN A 21 -5.11 13.93 4.50
N SER A 22 -5.08 12.65 4.14
CA SER A 22 -3.85 11.86 4.20
C SER A 22 -2.84 12.28 3.12
N ASP A 23 -1.59 12.49 3.52
CA ASP A 23 -0.47 12.57 2.58
C ASP A 23 -0.34 11.27 1.79
N LYS A 24 0.09 11.41 0.52
CA LYS A 24 0.28 10.32 -0.43
C LYS A 24 1.75 10.16 -0.78
N THR A 25 2.26 8.95 -0.69
CA THR A 25 3.58 8.58 -1.21
C THR A 25 3.52 8.54 -2.73
N PRO A 26 4.34 9.30 -3.48
CA PRO A 26 4.36 9.23 -4.93
C PRO A 26 4.90 7.87 -5.42
N VAL A 27 4.18 7.21 -6.33
CA VAL A 27 4.59 5.91 -6.89
C VAL A 27 4.66 6.00 -8.41
N ARG A 28 5.82 5.71 -8.99
CA ARG A 28 5.99 5.69 -10.46
C ARG A 28 5.53 4.35 -11.01
N ARG A 29 4.44 4.38 -11.77
CA ARG A 29 3.83 3.20 -12.41
C ARG A 29 4.81 2.32 -13.18
N ASP A 30 5.78 2.92 -13.87
CA ASP A 30 6.74 2.19 -14.71
C ASP A 30 7.78 1.42 -13.90
N ASN A 31 7.97 1.77 -12.62
CA ASN A 31 8.84 1.06 -11.68
C ASN A 31 8.09 -0.06 -10.93
N VAL A 32 6.78 -0.24 -11.17
CA VAL A 32 5.96 -1.26 -10.53
C VAL A 32 5.65 -2.38 -11.54
N PRO A 33 5.83 -3.67 -11.17
CA PRO A 33 5.47 -4.80 -12.01
C PRO A 33 4.02 -4.70 -12.51
N PRO A 34 3.73 -5.01 -13.79
CA PRO A 34 2.39 -4.83 -14.37
C PRO A 34 1.24 -5.44 -13.56
N ALA A 35 1.46 -6.61 -12.95
CA ALA A 35 0.48 -7.31 -12.13
C ALA A 35 0.16 -6.60 -10.80
N LEU A 36 1.09 -5.79 -10.27
CA LEU A 36 0.96 -5.07 -9.00
C LEU A 36 0.55 -3.60 -9.18
N ARG A 37 0.56 -3.08 -10.40
CA ARG A 37 0.10 -1.71 -10.71
C ARG A 37 -1.32 -1.38 -10.22
N PRO A 38 -2.29 -2.33 -10.16
CA PRO A 38 -3.58 -2.05 -9.55
C PRO A 38 -3.51 -1.64 -8.07
N LEU A 39 -2.44 -2.02 -7.35
CA LEU A 39 -2.23 -1.69 -5.94
C LEU A 39 -1.63 -0.30 -5.72
N ILE A 40 -1.26 0.42 -6.79
CA ILE A 40 -0.63 1.75 -6.66
C ILE A 40 -1.43 2.68 -5.73
N PRO A 41 -2.77 2.83 -5.83
CA PRO A 41 -3.51 3.70 -4.91
C PRO A 41 -3.39 3.29 -3.43
N TYR A 42 -3.21 2.00 -3.15
CA TYR A 42 -2.97 1.49 -1.79
C TYR A 42 -1.54 1.82 -1.35
N ALA A 43 -0.53 1.59 -2.21
CA ALA A 43 0.85 1.93 -1.92
C ALA A 43 1.04 3.44 -1.72
N GLU A 44 0.33 4.28 -2.48
CA GLU A 44 0.35 5.74 -2.29
C GLU A 44 -0.26 6.15 -0.95
N LEU A 45 -1.33 5.48 -0.49
CA LEU A 45 -2.00 5.82 0.77
C LEU A 45 -1.30 5.26 2.02
N TRP A 46 -0.73 4.06 1.92
CA TRP A 46 -0.23 3.29 3.05
C TRP A 46 1.28 3.07 3.05
N GLY A 47 1.95 3.33 1.92
CA GLY A 47 3.39 3.13 1.73
C GLY A 47 4.25 4.22 2.34
N LEU A 48 4.01 4.56 3.61
CA LEU A 48 4.82 5.51 4.37
C LEU A 48 6.06 4.79 4.91
N SER A 49 7.24 5.22 4.44
CA SER A 49 8.51 4.60 4.84
C SER A 49 8.86 4.86 6.31
N ASP A 50 8.54 6.05 6.80
CA ASP A 50 8.68 6.43 8.20
C ASP A 50 7.69 5.66 9.07
N ASP A 51 8.21 5.03 10.13
CA ASP A 51 7.43 4.15 11.01
C ASP A 51 6.44 4.92 11.88
N LEU A 52 6.83 6.06 12.44
CA LEU A 52 5.95 6.90 13.25
C LEU A 52 4.76 7.42 12.43
N LEU A 53 5.01 7.88 11.20
CA LEU A 53 3.93 8.33 10.31
C LEU A 53 3.01 7.18 9.88
N ARG A 54 3.57 5.98 9.67
CA ARG A 54 2.79 4.79 9.32
C ARG A 54 1.91 4.35 10.49
N ASP A 55 2.44 4.34 11.72
CA ASP A 55 1.69 3.98 12.92
C ASP A 55 0.58 4.98 13.24
N GLU A 56 0.85 6.29 13.10
CA GLU A 56 -0.20 7.30 13.24
C GLU A 56 -1.31 7.09 12.19
N ARG A 57 -0.92 6.81 10.93
CA ARG A 57 -1.86 6.57 9.83
C ARG A 57 -2.78 5.38 10.11
N THR A 58 -2.24 4.26 10.59
CA THR A 58 -3.04 3.06 10.92
C THR A 58 -3.93 3.31 12.13
N MET A 59 -3.46 4.06 13.13
CA MET A 59 -4.24 4.39 14.33
C MET A 59 -5.48 5.25 14.05
N ILE A 60 -5.36 6.24 13.15
CA ILE A 60 -6.47 7.16 12.83
C ILE A 60 -7.37 6.64 11.70
N ALA A 61 -6.99 5.55 11.04
CA ALA A 61 -7.73 5.01 9.92
C ALA A 61 -9.11 4.49 10.34
N PRO A 62 -10.15 4.72 9.51
CA PRO A 62 -11.42 4.07 9.75
C PRO A 62 -11.28 2.55 9.57
N PRO A 63 -11.97 1.71 10.38
CA PRO A 63 -11.83 0.26 10.32
C PRO A 63 -12.01 -0.33 8.92
N VAL A 64 -12.95 0.20 8.13
CA VAL A 64 -13.19 -0.22 6.74
C VAL A 64 -11.97 -0.05 5.83
N ALA A 65 -11.14 0.96 6.05
CA ALA A 65 -9.93 1.18 5.25
C ALA A 65 -8.83 0.17 5.59
N ILE A 66 -8.72 -0.21 6.87
CA ILE A 66 -7.82 -1.27 7.32
C ILE A 66 -8.27 -2.65 6.80
N GLU A 67 -9.57 -2.93 6.87
CA GLU A 67 -10.15 -4.17 6.33
C GLU A 67 -9.89 -4.30 4.83
N ASP A 68 -10.11 -3.23 4.06
CA ASP A 68 -9.84 -3.23 2.62
C ASP A 68 -8.34 -3.39 2.33
N LEU A 69 -7.44 -2.74 3.10
CA LEU A 69 -5.99 -2.91 2.96
C LEU A 69 -5.57 -4.36 3.19
N LYS A 70 -6.00 -4.96 4.31
CA LYS A 70 -5.69 -6.35 4.67
C LYS A 70 -6.22 -7.33 3.62
N ALA A 71 -7.46 -7.13 3.17
CA ALA A 71 -8.06 -7.97 2.13
C ALA A 71 -7.29 -7.90 0.81
N VAL A 72 -6.80 -6.72 0.41
CA VAL A 72 -6.00 -6.55 -0.80
C VAL A 72 -4.63 -7.23 -0.68
N ILE A 73 -3.96 -7.13 0.46
CA ILE A 73 -2.67 -7.80 0.66
C ILE A 73 -2.84 -9.32 0.60
N VAL A 74 -3.85 -9.89 1.26
CA VAL A 74 -4.13 -11.33 1.20
C VAL A 74 -4.37 -11.81 -0.23
N ASP A 75 -5.08 -11.04 -1.03
CA ASP A 75 -5.38 -11.40 -2.42
C ASP A 75 -4.18 -11.33 -3.36
N PHE A 76 -3.18 -10.51 -3.02
CA PHE A 76 -1.98 -10.28 -3.81
C PHE A 76 -0.72 -10.87 -3.17
N ASP A 77 -0.86 -11.64 -2.10
CA ASP A 77 0.25 -12.05 -1.22
C ASP A 77 1.37 -12.74 -2.00
N ASN A 78 1.04 -13.72 -2.84
CA ASN A 78 2.04 -14.40 -3.69
C ASN A 78 2.75 -13.44 -4.66
N LEU A 79 2.03 -12.52 -5.30
CA LEU A 79 2.64 -11.57 -6.24
C LEU A 79 3.52 -10.54 -5.52
N LEU A 80 3.12 -10.15 -4.31
CA LEU A 80 3.88 -9.27 -3.45
C LEU A 80 5.14 -9.98 -2.92
N ASP A 81 5.04 -11.23 -2.51
CA ASP A 81 6.19 -12.06 -2.11
C ASP A 81 7.16 -12.25 -3.26
N ASP A 82 6.68 -12.65 -4.43
CA ASP A 82 7.52 -12.89 -5.61
C ASP A 82 8.35 -11.66 -5.98
N TRP A 83 7.78 -10.45 -5.86
CA TRP A 83 8.51 -9.22 -6.17
C TRP A 83 9.35 -8.71 -4.99
N LEU A 84 8.77 -8.63 -3.80
CA LEU A 84 9.43 -8.04 -2.63
C LEU A 84 10.47 -8.96 -1.98
N ALA A 85 10.50 -10.25 -2.32
CA ALA A 85 11.59 -11.16 -2.00
C ALA A 85 12.54 -11.42 -3.18
N GLY A 86 12.37 -10.68 -4.29
CA GLY A 86 13.21 -10.79 -5.48
C GLY A 86 14.50 -9.98 -5.38
N ASP A 87 15.12 -9.73 -6.55
CA ASP A 87 16.46 -9.11 -6.66
C ASP A 87 16.63 -7.79 -5.90
N GLU A 88 15.56 -7.00 -5.75
CA GLU A 88 15.61 -5.70 -5.09
C GLU A 88 15.68 -5.79 -3.56
N ALA A 89 15.35 -6.96 -2.98
CA ALA A 89 15.46 -7.20 -1.54
C ALA A 89 16.92 -7.14 -1.04
N ASP A 90 17.87 -7.52 -1.88
CA ASP A 90 19.30 -7.46 -1.60
C ASP A 90 19.95 -6.14 -2.09
N SER A 91 19.15 -5.22 -2.66
CA SER A 91 19.66 -3.94 -3.16
C SER A 91 20.05 -3.01 -2.02
N PRO A 92 21.27 -2.43 -2.02
CA PRO A 92 21.62 -1.36 -1.07
C PRO A 92 20.91 -0.03 -1.38
N TYR A 93 20.25 0.06 -2.53
CA TYR A 93 19.53 1.25 -2.99
C TYR A 93 18.17 0.84 -3.56
N PRO A 94 17.22 0.38 -2.72
CA PRO A 94 15.88 0.04 -3.19
C PRO A 94 15.19 1.29 -3.74
N SER A 95 14.36 1.08 -4.76
CA SER A 95 13.54 2.12 -5.37
C SER A 95 12.49 2.65 -4.39
N PRO A 96 12.04 3.90 -4.56
CA PRO A 96 10.94 4.43 -3.78
C PRO A 96 9.67 3.58 -3.86
N GLU A 97 9.40 2.98 -5.02
CA GLU A 97 8.23 2.12 -5.22
C GLU A 97 8.32 0.81 -4.45
N TYR A 98 9.49 0.15 -4.47
CA TYR A 98 9.74 -1.02 -3.65
C TYR A 98 9.56 -0.73 -2.16
N ILE A 99 10.10 0.40 -1.68
CA ILE A 99 9.93 0.84 -0.29
C ILE A 99 8.45 1.09 0.01
N ALA A 100 7.71 1.77 -0.88
CA ALA A 100 6.29 2.07 -0.67
C ALA A 100 5.44 0.79 -0.56
N PHE A 101 5.68 -0.20 -1.42
CA PHE A 101 4.96 -1.48 -1.36
C PHE A 101 5.34 -2.31 -0.14
N SER A 102 6.61 -2.29 0.27
CA SER A 102 7.07 -2.93 1.50
C SER A 102 6.42 -2.29 2.73
N ALA A 103 6.40 -0.95 2.79
CA ALA A 103 5.76 -0.19 3.85
C ALA A 103 4.23 -0.39 3.89
N MET A 104 3.58 -0.51 2.75
CA MET A 104 2.16 -0.85 2.66
C MET A 104 1.85 -2.20 3.31
N ARG A 105 2.71 -3.23 3.13
CA ARG A 105 2.54 -4.52 3.82
C ARG A 105 2.70 -4.38 5.33
N MET A 106 3.76 -3.71 5.77
CA MET A 106 3.97 -3.43 7.19
C MET A 106 2.77 -2.71 7.82
N ALA A 107 2.17 -1.75 7.11
CA ALA A 107 0.98 -1.05 7.60
C ALA A 107 -0.20 -2.00 7.87
N ALA A 108 -0.34 -3.08 7.09
CA ALA A 108 -1.41 -4.05 7.28
C ALA A 108 -1.11 -5.05 8.41
N ASP A 109 0.16 -5.41 8.59
CA ASP A 109 0.59 -6.32 9.66
C ASP A 109 0.43 -5.70 11.05
N PHE A 110 0.63 -4.38 11.17
CA PHE A 110 0.54 -3.64 12.44
C PHE A 110 -0.82 -3.02 12.74
N ALA A 111 -1.75 -3.03 11.78
CA ALA A 111 -3.11 -2.50 11.93
C ALA A 111 -4.12 -3.53 12.46
#